data_AF-A0A9E4L434-F1
#
_entry.id   AF-A0A9E4L434-F1
#
_cell.length_a   1.000
_cell.length_b   1.000
_cell.length_c   1.000
_cell.angle_alpha   90.00
_cell.angle_beta   90.00
_cell.angle_gamma   90.00
#
_symmetry.space_group_name_H-M   'P 1'
#
loop_
_entity.id
_entity.type
_entity.pdbx_description
1 polymer ?
#
loop_
_entity_poly.entity_id
_entity_poly.type
_entity_poly.pdbx_seq_one_letter_code
_entity_poly.pdbx_strand_id
1 'polypeptide(L)'
;MEALFAALEGTALAQTLRGSRWIYAGVNAAHILAIALLVGSVVPLNLRLLGVWRGISREAVVRVLAPVAASGLALALLTGPLLFSVRAREYSAVGFLQLKLTFIAVGVLATLALCRTHGFLLKDAPRARLVGHAILSMVCWLGALICGRLIAFAGD
;
A
#
# COMPACT_ATOMS: atom_id res chain seq x y z
N MET A 1 3.75 -20.87 14.03
CA MET A 1 4.12 -19.47 13.73
C MET A 1 5.49 -19.10 14.27
N GLU A 2 5.82 -19.47 15.51
CA GLU A 2 7.09 -19.06 16.13
C GLU A 2 8.37 -19.54 15.42
N ALA A 3 8.36 -20.79 14.96
CA ALA A 3 9.47 -21.33 14.16
C ALA A 3 9.61 -20.64 12.78
N LEU A 4 8.51 -20.14 12.20
CA LEU A 4 8.52 -19.44 10.92
C LEU A 4 9.15 -18.05 11.06
N PHE A 5 8.80 -17.31 12.12
CA PHE A 5 9.39 -15.99 12.36
C PHE A 5 10.88 -16.10 12.69
N ALA A 6 11.28 -17.09 13.49
CA ALA A 6 12.68 -17.37 13.75
C ALA A 6 13.45 -17.73 12.47
N ALA A 7 12.85 -18.51 11.56
CA ALA A 7 13.46 -18.85 10.27
C ALA A 7 13.63 -17.61 9.35
N LEU A 8 12.63 -16.71 9.30
CA LEU A 8 12.72 -15.45 8.56
C LEU A 8 13.81 -14.53 9.11
N GLU A 9 13.89 -14.43 10.44
CA GLU A 9 14.88 -13.63 11.16
C GLU A 9 16.31 -14.19 11.02
N GLY A 10 16.45 -15.49 10.76
CA GLY A 10 17.72 -16.17 10.52
C GLY A 10 18.24 -16.10 9.08
N THR A 11 17.46 -15.57 8.14
CA THR A 11 17.90 -15.48 6.74
C THR A 11 19.13 -14.58 6.57
N ALA A 12 20.00 -14.92 5.62
CA ALA A 12 21.17 -14.09 5.28
C ALA A 12 20.76 -12.64 4.92
N LEU A 13 19.58 -12.47 4.33
CA LEU A 13 18.96 -11.18 4.05
C LEU A 13 18.66 -10.37 5.33
N ALA A 14 18.00 -11.00 6.30
CA ALA A 14 17.70 -10.36 7.59
C ALA A 14 18.99 -10.03 8.38
N GLN A 15 19.98 -10.92 8.36
CA GLN A 15 21.28 -10.66 9.00
C GLN A 15 22.06 -9.53 8.33
N THR A 16 22.05 -9.45 6.99
CA THR A 16 22.71 -8.35 6.25
C THR A 16 22.05 -7.00 6.53
N LEU A 17 20.72 -6.98 6.61
CA LEU A 17 19.95 -5.79 6.98
C LEU A 17 20.24 -5.34 8.42
N ARG A 18 20.36 -6.28 9.38
CA ARG A 18 20.77 -5.96 10.76
C ARG A 18 22.22 -5.50 10.85
N GLY A 19 23.11 -6.10 10.06
CA GLY A 19 24.55 -5.83 10.09
C GLY A 19 24.96 -4.51 9.44
N SER A 20 24.10 -3.88 8.62
CA SER A 20 24.41 -2.62 7.92
C SER A 20 23.29 -1.60 8.00
N ARG A 21 23.52 -0.55 8.80
CA ARG A 21 22.61 0.60 8.93
C ARG A 21 22.24 1.25 7.60
N TRP A 22 23.17 1.27 6.63
CA TRP A 22 22.97 1.92 5.33
C TRP A 22 22.05 1.11 4.41
N ILE A 23 22.14 -0.22 4.47
CA ILE A 23 21.24 -1.09 3.70
C ILE A 23 19.83 -0.97 4.27
N TYR A 24 19.67 -1.04 5.60
CA TYR A 24 18.38 -0.84 6.25
C TYR A 24 17.79 0.55 5.94
N ALA A 25 18.60 1.62 6.01
CA ALA A 25 18.18 2.97 5.65
C ALA A 25 17.76 3.06 4.17
N GLY A 26 18.48 2.41 3.26
CA GLY A 26 18.14 2.34 1.85
C GLY A 26 16.80 1.64 1.59
N VAL A 27 16.54 0.50 2.22
CA VAL A 27 15.25 -0.21 2.13
C VAL A 27 14.12 0.64 2.72
N ASN A 28 14.36 1.32 3.83
CA ASN A 28 13.39 2.21 4.44
C ASN A 28 13.04 3.40 3.52
N ALA A 29 14.06 4.06 2.95
CA ALA A 29 13.87 5.13 1.98
C ALA A 29 13.08 4.67 0.75
N ALA A 30 13.39 3.47 0.23
CA ALA A 30 12.64 2.86 -0.87
C ALA A 30 11.18 2.58 -0.49
N HIS A 31 10.92 2.14 0.75
CA HIS A 31 9.54 1.93 1.24
C HIS A 31 8.77 3.25 1.37
N ILE A 32 9.41 4.31 1.86
CA ILE A 32 8.81 5.65 1.94
C ILE A 32 8.47 6.18 0.53
N LEU A 33 9.39 6.03 -0.42
CA LEU A 33 9.14 6.38 -1.82
C LEU A 33 7.95 5.57 -2.39
N ALA A 34 7.88 4.27 -2.10
CA ALA A 34 6.76 3.43 -2.51
C ALA A 34 5.40 3.94 -2.00
N ILE A 35 5.35 4.33 -0.72
CA ILE A 35 4.16 4.92 -0.10
C ILE A 35 3.82 6.25 -0.77
N ALA A 36 4.82 7.11 -1.04
CA ALA A 36 4.61 8.40 -1.70
C ALA A 36 4.03 8.24 -3.11
N LEU A 37 4.57 7.30 -3.90
CA LEU A 37 4.05 6.99 -5.24
C LEU A 37 2.62 6.45 -5.18
N LEU A 38 2.36 5.53 -4.25
CA LEU A 38 1.05 4.89 -4.09
C LEU A 38 -0.01 5.89 -3.63
N VAL A 39 0.18 6.52 -2.47
CA VAL A 39 -0.80 7.46 -1.90
C VAL A 39 -0.89 8.73 -2.74
N GLY A 40 0.23 9.24 -3.23
CA GLY A 40 0.29 10.41 -4.11
C GLY A 40 -0.43 10.20 -5.45
N SER A 41 -0.59 8.95 -5.90
CA SER A 41 -1.36 8.64 -7.12
C SER A 41 -2.81 8.29 -6.83
N VAL A 42 -3.07 7.53 -5.77
CA VAL A 42 -4.42 7.09 -5.41
C VAL A 42 -5.29 8.27 -4.96
N VAL A 43 -4.76 9.20 -4.15
CA VAL A 43 -5.55 10.32 -3.64
C VAL A 43 -6.08 11.19 -4.79
N PRO A 44 -5.27 11.70 -5.73
CA PRO A 44 -5.78 12.51 -6.84
C PRO A 44 -6.67 11.70 -7.79
N LEU A 45 -6.35 10.43 -8.04
CA LEU A 45 -7.21 9.56 -8.85
C LEU A 45 -8.62 9.45 -8.25
N ASN A 46 -8.71 9.15 -6.95
CA ASN A 46 -9.99 9.01 -6.25
C ASN A 46 -10.73 10.35 -6.14
N LEU A 47 -10.04 11.46 -5.87
CA LEU A 47 -10.65 12.80 -5.93
C LEU A 47 -11.28 13.07 -7.29
N ARG A 48 -10.59 12.68 -8.38
CA ARG A 48 -11.15 12.79 -9.73
C ARG A 48 -12.40 11.93 -9.91
N LEU A 49 -12.44 10.72 -9.35
CA LEU A 49 -13.62 9.83 -9.37
C LEU A 49 -14.80 10.39 -8.56
N LEU A 50 -14.52 11.10 -7.47
CA LEU A 50 -15.52 11.83 -6.66
C LEU A 50 -16.07 13.07 -7.39
N GLY A 51 -15.40 13.50 -8.46
CA GLY A 51 -15.83 14.62 -9.29
C GLY A 51 -15.09 15.92 -8.99
N VAL A 52 -13.98 15.88 -8.26
CA VAL A 52 -13.03 16.99 -8.19
C VAL A 52 -12.33 17.09 -9.55
N TRP A 53 -12.14 18.31 -10.08
CA TRP A 53 -11.53 18.54 -11.41
C TRP A 53 -12.31 17.93 -12.59
N ARG A 54 -13.63 18.18 -12.67
CA ARG A 54 -14.49 17.68 -13.77
C ARG A 54 -13.98 18.03 -15.17
N GLY A 55 -13.27 19.15 -15.31
CA GLY A 55 -12.67 19.59 -16.57
C GLY A 55 -11.47 18.75 -17.05
N ILE A 56 -10.88 17.92 -16.19
CA ILE A 56 -9.78 17.02 -16.56
C ILE A 56 -10.38 15.68 -17.00
N SER A 57 -9.91 15.09 -18.10
CA SER A 57 -10.35 13.77 -18.54
C SER A 57 -10.07 12.70 -17.47
N ARG A 58 -11.11 11.96 -17.06
CA ARG A 58 -10.96 10.80 -16.15
C ARG A 58 -10.00 9.77 -16.75
N GLU A 59 -10.10 9.53 -18.05
CA GLU A 59 -9.25 8.57 -18.76
C GLU A 59 -7.77 8.96 -18.68
N ALA A 60 -7.47 10.25 -18.88
CA ALA A 60 -6.10 10.76 -18.78
C ALA A 60 -5.52 10.56 -17.37
N VAL A 61 -6.30 10.88 -16.33
CA VAL A 61 -5.88 10.68 -14.94
C VAL A 61 -5.64 9.21 -14.63
N VAL A 62 -6.54 8.31 -15.05
CA VAL A 62 -6.37 6.86 -14.86
C VAL A 62 -5.10 6.35 -15.56
N ARG A 63 -4.86 6.75 -16.82
CA ARG A 63 -3.69 6.30 -17.60
C ARG A 63 -2.36 6.69 -16.98
N VAL A 64 -2.30 7.83 -16.28
CA VAL A 64 -1.07 8.29 -15.63
C VAL A 64 -0.95 7.76 -14.20
N LEU A 65 -1.99 7.91 -13.39
CA LEU A 65 -1.89 7.63 -11.95
C LEU A 65 -2.05 6.15 -11.61
N ALA A 66 -2.80 5.36 -12.37
CA ALA A 66 -2.98 3.94 -12.04
C ALA A 66 -1.67 3.13 -12.18
N PRO A 67 -0.83 3.31 -13.23
CA PRO A 67 0.48 2.66 -13.30
C PRO A 67 1.45 3.11 -12.19
N VAL A 68 1.43 4.39 -11.81
CA VAL A 68 2.28 4.92 -10.73
C VAL A 68 1.83 4.37 -9.37
N ALA A 69 0.53 4.24 -9.14
CA ALA A 69 -0.01 3.55 -7.96
C ALA A 69 0.42 2.08 -7.95
N ALA A 70 0.35 1.39 -9.08
CA ALA A 70 0.75 -0.01 -9.19
C ALA A 70 2.26 -0.22 -8.94
N SER A 71 3.11 0.66 -9.45
CA SER A 71 4.56 0.60 -9.20
C SER A 71 4.89 0.90 -7.74
N GLY A 72 4.22 1.88 -7.13
CA GLY A 72 4.31 2.16 -5.69
C GLY A 72 3.90 0.95 -4.85
N LEU A 73 2.78 0.30 -5.17
CA LEU A 73 2.33 -0.91 -4.50
C LEU A 73 3.34 -2.07 -4.66
N ALA A 74 3.84 -2.31 -5.87
CA ALA A 74 4.83 -3.35 -6.13
C ALA A 74 6.10 -3.12 -5.30
N LEU A 75 6.63 -1.89 -5.27
CA LEU A 75 7.80 -1.55 -4.48
C LEU A 75 7.52 -1.69 -2.97
N ALA A 76 6.33 -1.33 -2.50
CA ALA A 76 5.93 -1.50 -1.11
C ALA A 76 5.83 -2.98 -0.70
N LEU A 77 5.35 -3.84 -1.60
CA LEU A 77 5.28 -5.29 -1.39
C LEU A 77 6.66 -5.96 -1.38
N LEU A 78 7.65 -5.38 -2.05
CA LEU A 78 9.04 -5.85 -1.98
C LEU A 78 9.75 -5.39 -0.71
N THR A 79 9.60 -4.11 -0.36
CA THR A 79 10.34 -3.49 0.76
C THR A 79 9.69 -3.73 2.12
N GLY A 80 8.36 -3.85 2.19
CA GLY A 80 7.63 -4.08 3.43
C GLY A 80 8.02 -5.37 4.16
N PRO A 81 8.05 -6.53 3.48
CA PRO A 81 8.51 -7.79 4.09
C PRO A 81 9.97 -7.75 4.54
N LEU A 82 10.84 -7.02 3.82
CA LEU A 82 12.24 -6.83 4.22
C LEU A 82 12.38 -6.04 5.52
N LEU A 83 11.56 -5.00 5.70
CA LEU A 83 11.53 -4.25 6.96
C LEU A 83 10.90 -5.07 8.10
N PHE A 84 9.86 -5.84 7.77
CA PHE A 84 9.20 -6.74 8.73
C PHE A 84 10.13 -7.85 9.23
N SER A 85 10.96 -8.45 8.36
CA SER A 85 11.82 -9.59 8.69
C SER A 85 12.90 -9.27 9.73
N VAL A 86 13.24 -7.99 9.92
CA VAL A 86 14.25 -7.57 10.90
C VAL A 86 13.77 -7.79 12.34
N ARG A 87 12.48 -7.55 12.61
CA ARG A 87 11.80 -7.65 13.93
C ARG A 87 10.42 -8.32 13.79
N ALA A 88 10.38 -9.49 13.15
CA ALA A 88 9.13 -10.11 12.72
C ALA A 88 8.22 -10.48 13.89
N ARG A 89 8.82 -11.05 14.96
CA ARG A 89 8.08 -11.45 16.16
C ARG A 89 7.38 -10.26 16.83
N GLU A 90 8.10 -9.18 17.06
CA GLU A 90 7.58 -7.99 17.74
C GLU A 90 6.49 -7.30 16.90
N TYR A 91 6.71 -7.14 15.60
CA TYR A 91 5.70 -6.54 14.72
C TYR A 91 4.46 -7.40 14.55
N SER A 92 4.57 -8.73 14.62
CA SER A 92 3.43 -9.64 14.48
C SER A 92 2.44 -9.56 15.65
N ALA A 93 2.92 -9.19 16.83
CA ALA A 93 2.11 -9.01 18.04
C ALA A 93 1.31 -7.69 18.02
N VAL A 94 1.67 -6.74 17.14
CA VAL A 94 1.01 -5.44 17.04
C VAL A 94 -0.23 -5.53 16.15
N GLY A 95 -1.42 -5.33 16.73
CA GLY A 95 -2.70 -5.39 16.00
C GLY A 95 -2.77 -4.44 14.78
N PHE A 96 -2.06 -3.31 14.81
CA PHE A 96 -1.99 -2.38 13.67
C PHE A 96 -1.36 -3.00 12.41
N LEU A 97 -0.48 -3.99 12.54
CA LEU A 97 0.04 -4.70 11.36
C LEU A 97 -1.05 -5.49 10.66
N GLN A 98 -1.87 -6.22 11.42
CA GLN A 98 -2.98 -7.01 10.87
C GLN A 98 -3.99 -6.09 10.19
N LEU A 99 -4.36 -4.99 10.85
CA LEU A 99 -5.27 -3.99 10.28
C LEU A 99 -4.70 -3.36 9.00
N LYS A 100 -3.40 -3.02 8.97
CA LYS A 100 -2.71 -2.55 7.77
C LYS A 100 -2.83 -3.54 6.62
N LEU A 101 -2.58 -4.83 6.88
CA LEU A 101 -2.68 -5.88 5.86
C LEU A 101 -4.12 -6.07 5.37
N THR A 102 -5.12 -5.98 6.25
CA THR A 102 -6.54 -6.01 5.87
C THR A 102 -6.88 -4.84 4.94
N PHE A 103 -6.46 -3.62 5.27
CA PHE A 103 -6.68 -2.47 4.40
C PHE A 103 -6.04 -2.62 3.02
N ILE A 104 -4.79 -3.11 2.96
CA ILE A 104 -4.09 -3.37 1.70
C ILE A 104 -4.88 -4.41 0.88
N ALA A 105 -5.27 -5.53 1.51
CA ALA A 105 -6.02 -6.59 0.83
C ALA A 105 -7.36 -6.08 0.28
N VAL A 106 -8.15 -5.38 1.09
CA VAL A 106 -9.44 -4.81 0.67
C VAL A 106 -9.26 -3.78 -0.44
N GLY A 107 -8.28 -2.88 -0.34
CA GLY A 107 -8.00 -1.87 -1.35
C GLY A 107 -7.61 -2.47 -2.70
N VAL A 108 -6.75 -3.50 -2.70
CA VAL A 108 -6.35 -4.23 -3.92
C VAL A 108 -7.53 -4.98 -4.51
N LEU A 109 -8.25 -5.76 -3.70
CA LEU A 109 -9.39 -6.56 -4.17
C LEU A 109 -10.51 -5.69 -4.74
N ALA A 110 -10.84 -4.58 -4.08
CA ALA A 110 -11.83 -3.63 -4.57
C ALA A 110 -11.43 -3.01 -5.91
N THR A 111 -10.16 -2.68 -6.09
CA THR A 111 -9.62 -2.14 -7.35
C THR A 111 -9.66 -3.18 -8.47
N LEU A 112 -9.20 -4.40 -8.19
CA LEU A 112 -9.22 -5.50 -9.17
C LEU A 112 -10.65 -5.86 -9.58
N ALA A 113 -11.58 -5.93 -8.62
CA ALA A 113 -12.99 -6.20 -8.91
C ALA A 113 -13.58 -5.11 -9.82
N LEU A 114 -13.31 -3.83 -9.53
CA LEU A 114 -13.79 -2.74 -10.35
C LEU A 114 -13.25 -2.81 -11.79
N CYS A 115 -11.94 -3.03 -11.94
CA CYS A 115 -11.27 -3.17 -13.25
C CYS A 115 -11.74 -4.40 -14.02
N ARG A 116 -12.01 -5.52 -13.34
CA ARG A 116 -12.55 -6.72 -13.98
C ARG A 116 -13.96 -6.48 -14.53
N THR A 117 -14.79 -5.72 -13.82
CA THR A 117 -16.18 -5.49 -14.26
C THR A 117 -16.30 -4.38 -15.31
N HIS A 118 -15.45 -3.33 -15.29
CA HIS A 118 -15.63 -2.14 -16.16
C HIS A 118 -14.40 -1.82 -17.02
N GLY A 119 -13.42 -2.73 -17.07
CA GLY A 119 -12.15 -2.52 -17.72
C GLY A 119 -11.24 -1.53 -16.99
N PHE A 120 -9.98 -1.47 -17.40
CA PHE A 120 -8.95 -0.62 -16.79
C PHE A 120 -9.30 0.88 -16.82
N LEU A 121 -9.94 1.35 -17.92
CA LEU A 121 -10.27 2.76 -18.11
C LEU A 121 -11.59 3.18 -17.46
N LEU A 122 -12.33 2.24 -16.86
CA LEU A 122 -13.58 2.49 -16.13
C LEU A 122 -14.63 3.24 -16.98
N LYS A 123 -14.65 3.03 -18.31
CA LYS A 123 -15.46 3.82 -19.25
C LYS A 123 -16.94 3.76 -18.90
N ASP A 124 -17.44 2.54 -18.68
CA ASP A 124 -18.86 2.23 -18.49
C ASP A 124 -19.26 2.10 -17.02
N ALA A 125 -18.38 2.48 -16.08
CA ALA A 125 -18.66 2.36 -14.66
C ALA A 125 -19.72 3.37 -14.19
N PRO A 126 -20.83 2.91 -13.55
CA PRO A 126 -21.83 3.81 -12.99
C PRO A 126 -21.21 4.76 -11.96
N ARG A 127 -21.65 6.03 -11.97
CA ARG A 127 -21.11 7.06 -11.06
C ARG A 127 -21.16 6.64 -9.59
N ALA A 128 -22.26 6.03 -9.14
CA ALA A 128 -22.41 5.57 -7.76
C ALA A 128 -21.32 4.54 -7.38
N ARG A 129 -20.98 3.62 -8.30
CA ARG A 129 -19.94 2.61 -8.08
C ARG A 129 -18.54 3.24 -8.03
N LEU A 130 -18.28 4.23 -8.87
CA LEU A 130 -17.01 4.97 -8.84
C LEU A 130 -16.83 5.76 -7.55
N VAL A 131 -17.87 6.44 -7.08
CA VAL A 131 -17.85 7.18 -5.82
C VAL A 131 -17.64 6.23 -4.64
N GLY A 132 -18.39 5.11 -4.58
CA GLY A 132 -18.22 4.10 -3.54
C GLY A 132 -16.80 3.51 -3.52
N HIS A 133 -16.25 3.18 -4.70
CA HIS A 133 -14.87 2.72 -4.81
C HIS A 133 -13.87 3.78 -4.36
N ALA A 134 -14.04 5.04 -4.78
CA ALA A 134 -13.12 6.12 -4.42
C ALA A 134 -13.05 6.33 -2.90
N ILE A 135 -14.20 6.30 -2.21
CA ILE A 135 -14.26 6.40 -0.74
C ILE A 135 -13.59 5.20 -0.09
N LEU A 136 -13.97 3.97 -0.48
CA LEU A 136 -13.40 2.75 0.09
C LEU A 136 -11.88 2.68 -0.11
N SER A 137 -11.43 2.99 -1.32
CA SER A 137 -10.02 3.05 -1.68
C SER A 137 -9.29 4.07 -0.82
N MET A 138 -9.84 5.28 -0.66
CA MET A 138 -9.25 6.31 0.20
C MET A 138 -9.10 5.85 1.66
N VAL A 139 -10.16 5.26 2.22
CA VAL A 139 -10.15 4.72 3.60
C VAL A 139 -9.09 3.62 3.73
N CYS A 140 -9.01 2.70 2.78
CA CYS A 140 -8.03 1.61 2.82
C CYS A 140 -6.59 2.14 2.76
N TRP A 141 -6.26 2.96 1.78
CA TRP A 141 -4.86 3.37 1.57
C TRP A 141 -4.38 4.36 2.63
N LEU A 142 -5.22 5.30 3.06
CA LEU A 142 -4.89 6.19 4.17
C LEU A 142 -4.88 5.45 5.51
N GLY A 143 -5.82 4.52 5.72
CA GLY A 143 -5.83 3.64 6.89
C GLY A 143 -4.57 2.79 7.00
N ALA A 144 -4.12 2.18 5.90
CA ALA A 144 -2.87 1.43 5.85
C ALA A 144 -1.63 2.29 6.13
N LEU A 145 -1.61 3.54 5.65
CA LEU A 145 -0.55 4.50 5.96
C LEU A 145 -0.51 4.83 7.45
N ILE A 146 -1.67 5.17 8.03
CA ILE A 146 -1.80 5.50 9.45
C ILE A 146 -1.40 4.31 10.32
N CYS A 147 -1.92 3.11 10.04
CA CYS A 147 -1.54 1.89 10.75
C CYS A 147 -0.03 1.63 10.65
N GLY A 148 0.54 1.82 9.45
CA GLY A 148 1.99 1.71 9.24
C GLY A 148 2.79 2.64 10.15
N ARG A 149 2.33 3.87 10.35
CA ARG A 149 2.99 4.82 11.25
C ARG A 149 2.80 4.45 12.72
N LEU A 150 1.61 3.97 13.10
CA LEU A 150 1.27 3.58 14.47
C LEU A 150 2.04 2.35 14.97
N ILE A 151 2.45 1.43 14.07
CA ILE A 151 3.30 0.28 14.44
C ILE A 151 4.60 0.74 15.11
N ALA A 152 5.16 1.89 14.71
CA ALA A 152 6.39 2.42 15.29
C ALA A 152 6.22 2.95 16.73
N PHE A 153 4.98 3.13 17.20
CA PHE A 153 4.65 3.70 18.51
C PHE A 153 3.91 2.72 19.43
N ALA A 154 3.42 1.60 18.89
CA ALA A 154 2.64 0.61 19.65
C ALA A 154 3.51 -0.42 20.38
N GLY A 155 4.83 -0.24 20.38
CA GLY A 155 5.82 -1.17 20.96
C GLY A 155 6.34 -0.78 22.33
N ASP A 156 5.66 0.13 23.03
CA ASP A 156 5.95 0.54 24.42
C ASP A 156 5.00 -0.13 25.42
#